data_AF-A0A822AKE1-F1
#
_entry.id   AF-A0A822AKE1-F1
#
_cell.length_a   1.000
_cell.length_b   1.000
_cell.length_c   1.000
_cell.angle_alpha   90.00
_cell.angle_beta   90.00
_cell.angle_gamma   90.00
#
_symmetry.space_group_name_H-M   'P 1'
#
loop_
_entity.id
_entity.type
_entity.pdbx_description
1 polymer ?
#
loop_
_entity_poly.entity_id
_entity_poly.type
_entity_poly.pdbx_seq_one_letter_code
_entity_poly.pdbx_strand_id
1 'polypeptide(L)'
;DTESLHLHSKIYYVFDSLCHISDSIVVDLIPLIEQRLTVPNEKHRHDAAKIIAYLTSAPNNDFAQKYKSLWNTFLTQFKTGSSEIQLSCVKYLKSYFTNHPELKTDLEDVMVQLSLSTDTNVRLQLMTQIRSITNSNLIDISDKMKQILCERARDKIWEVRKEALDYFGYVYKKECVNANWSEDI
;
A
#
# COMPACT_ATOMS: atom_id res chain seq x y z
N ASP A 1 12.23 -8.93 -12.19
CA ASP A 1 13.57 -8.31 -12.23
C ASP A 1 14.26 -8.24 -10.89
N THR A 2 15.09 -9.24 -10.64
CA THR A 2 16.02 -9.34 -9.50
C THR A 2 17.07 -8.21 -9.49
N GLU A 3 17.47 -7.75 -10.67
CA GLU A 3 18.47 -6.69 -10.84
C GLU A 3 17.93 -5.32 -10.43
N SER A 4 16.66 -5.03 -10.76
CA SER A 4 15.95 -3.83 -10.30
C SER A 4 15.79 -3.82 -8.77
N LEU A 5 15.44 -4.96 -8.16
CA LEU A 5 15.39 -5.09 -6.69
C LEU A 5 16.74 -4.81 -6.03
N HIS A 6 17.84 -5.29 -6.62
CA HIS A 6 19.19 -5.08 -6.10
C HIS A 6 19.61 -3.60 -6.16
N LEU A 7 19.24 -2.89 -7.23
CA LEU A 7 19.49 -1.45 -7.35
C LEU A 7 18.68 -0.65 -6.32
N HIS A 8 17.39 -0.95 -6.13
CA HIS A 8 16.57 -0.29 -5.11
C HIS A 8 17.13 -0.50 -3.70
N SER A 9 17.59 -1.71 -3.38
CA SER A 9 18.23 -2.02 -2.10
C SER A 9 19.52 -1.21 -1.88
N LYS A 10 20.33 -0.99 -2.93
CA LYS A 10 21.52 -0.12 -2.86
C LYS A 10 21.16 1.35 -2.67
N ILE A 11 20.16 1.85 -3.41
CA ILE A 11 19.69 3.23 -3.28
C ILE A 11 19.14 3.46 -1.87
N TYR A 12 18.37 2.51 -1.34
CA TYR A 12 17.95 2.53 0.05
C TYR A 12 19.13 2.58 1.00
N TYR A 13 20.11 1.67 0.87
CA TYR A 13 21.26 1.64 1.77
C TYR A 13 22.02 2.96 1.77
N VAL A 14 22.24 3.57 0.60
CA VAL A 14 22.89 4.88 0.48
C VAL A 14 22.04 5.96 1.13
N PHE A 15 20.74 5.99 0.86
CA PHE A 15 19.85 7.02 1.36
C PHE A 15 19.61 6.91 2.88
N ASP A 16 19.42 5.70 3.39
CA ASP A 16 19.34 5.38 4.81
C ASP A 16 20.65 5.73 5.52
N SER A 17 21.81 5.37 4.95
CA SER A 17 23.12 5.79 5.47
C SER A 17 23.25 7.31 5.52
N LEU A 18 22.76 8.03 4.50
CA LEU A 18 22.77 9.48 4.47
C LEU A 18 21.86 10.08 5.55
N CYS A 19 20.69 9.49 5.82
CA CYS A 19 19.82 9.88 6.93
C CYS A 19 20.53 9.76 8.28
N HIS A 20 21.35 8.73 8.47
CA HIS A 20 22.13 8.55 9.70
C HIS A 20 23.34 9.49 9.80
N ILE A 21 23.91 9.94 8.67
CA ILE A 21 25.10 10.79 8.64
C ILE A 21 24.74 12.27 8.76
N SER A 22 23.74 12.74 8.01
CA SER A 22 23.33 14.15 8.02
C SER A 22 21.89 14.34 7.56
N ASP A 23 21.05 14.72 8.51
CA ASP A 23 19.68 15.16 8.26
C ASP A 23 19.61 16.36 7.30
N SER A 24 20.60 17.24 7.29
CA SER A 24 20.59 18.43 6.42
C SER A 24 20.66 18.06 4.94
N ILE A 25 21.49 17.07 4.60
CA ILE A 25 21.62 16.59 3.22
C ILE A 25 20.29 15.98 2.76
N VAL A 26 19.64 15.21 3.63
CA VAL A 26 18.36 14.58 3.29
C VAL A 26 17.27 15.62 3.07
N VAL A 27 17.19 16.63 3.94
CA VAL A 27 16.24 17.76 3.78
C VAL A 27 16.42 18.43 2.42
N ASP A 28 17.66 18.69 1.99
CA ASP A 28 17.95 19.31 0.69
C ASP A 28 17.59 18.40 -0.50
N LEU A 29 17.60 17.08 -0.30
CA LEU A 29 17.20 16.11 -1.34
C LEU A 29 15.69 15.95 -1.47
N ILE A 30 14.89 16.24 -0.43
CA ILE A 30 13.43 16.04 -0.46
C ILE A 30 12.76 16.73 -1.66
N PRO A 31 12.98 18.04 -1.93
CA PRO A 31 12.33 18.72 -3.05
C PRO A 31 12.70 18.10 -4.41
N LEU A 32 13.93 17.58 -4.55
CA LEU A 32 14.38 16.93 -5.78
C LEU A 32 13.65 15.60 -6.01
N ILE A 33 13.39 14.85 -4.93
CA ILE A 33 12.64 13.60 -4.99
C ILE A 33 11.16 13.88 -5.30
N GLU A 34 10.56 14.90 -4.67
CA GLU A 34 9.19 15.34 -4.97
C GLU A 34 9.04 15.78 -6.43
N GLN A 35 10.01 16.55 -6.96
CA GLN A 35 10.04 16.92 -8.36
C GLN A 35 10.11 15.68 -9.26
N ARG A 36 10.92 14.67 -8.88
CA ARG A 36 11.03 13.43 -9.64
C ARG A 36 9.71 12.65 -9.70
N LEU A 37 8.86 12.74 -8.68
CA LEU A 37 7.52 12.15 -8.69
C LEU A 37 6.51 12.89 -9.58
N THR A 38 6.82 14.12 -9.99
CA THR A 38 5.88 14.97 -10.74
C THR A 38 6.32 15.23 -12.18
N VAL A 39 7.47 14.69 -12.61
CA VAL A 39 7.93 14.84 -13.99
C VAL A 39 6.99 14.16 -15.00
N PRO A 40 6.88 14.66 -16.24
CA PRO A 40 6.03 14.05 -17.27
C PRO A 40 6.44 12.62 -17.65
N ASN A 41 7.72 12.28 -17.51
CA ASN A 41 8.23 10.96 -17.85
C ASN A 41 7.76 9.90 -16.84
N GLU A 42 6.93 8.96 -17.32
CA GLU A 42 6.31 7.95 -16.46
C GLU A 42 7.31 6.97 -15.83
N LYS A 43 8.32 6.53 -16.58
CA LYS A 43 9.36 5.65 -16.07
C LYS A 43 10.10 6.28 -14.89
N HIS A 44 10.42 7.57 -15.00
CA HIS A 44 11.05 8.31 -13.90
C HIS A 44 10.18 8.40 -12.65
N ARG A 45 8.87 8.63 -12.83
CA ARG A 45 7.92 8.62 -11.70
C ARG A 45 7.82 7.22 -11.07
N HIS A 46 7.79 6.18 -11.89
CA HIS A 46 7.72 4.78 -11.43
C HIS A 46 8.93 4.37 -10.61
N ASP A 47 10.13 4.66 -11.09
CA ASP A 47 11.37 4.36 -10.38
C ASP A 47 11.43 5.12 -9.04
N ALA A 48 11.06 6.40 -9.04
CA ALA A 48 10.99 7.21 -7.82
C ALA A 48 9.95 6.65 -6.82
N ALA A 49 8.75 6.31 -7.29
CA ALA A 49 7.69 5.75 -6.46
C ALA A 49 8.11 4.42 -5.83
N LYS A 50 8.81 3.54 -6.55
CA LYS A 50 9.34 2.28 -6.00
C LYS A 50 10.35 2.51 -4.89
N ILE A 51 11.28 3.45 -5.07
CA ILE A 51 12.30 3.78 -4.08
C ILE A 51 11.65 4.33 -2.82
N ILE A 52 10.71 5.26 -2.96
CA ILE A 52 10.00 5.86 -1.82
C ILE A 52 9.13 4.82 -1.11
N ALA A 53 8.43 3.97 -1.86
CA ALA A 53 7.63 2.89 -1.28
C ALA A 53 8.49 1.95 -0.44
N TYR A 54 9.67 1.59 -0.94
CA TYR A 54 10.63 0.77 -0.21
C TYR A 54 11.15 1.49 1.04
N LEU A 55 11.57 2.76 0.92
CA LEU A 55 12.09 3.57 2.02
C LEU A 55 11.07 3.74 3.14
N THR A 56 9.86 4.18 2.80
CA THR A 56 8.82 4.53 3.78
C THR A 56 8.12 3.33 4.40
N SER A 57 8.25 2.13 3.82
CA SER A 57 7.63 0.90 4.36
C SER A 57 8.56 0.06 5.22
N ALA A 58 9.85 0.41 5.32
CA ALA A 58 10.85 -0.33 6.08
C ALA A 58 10.60 -0.25 7.61
N PRO A 59 10.86 -1.30 8.40
CA PRO A 59 10.66 -1.22 9.84
C PRO A 59 11.56 -0.15 10.49
N ASN A 60 11.09 0.45 11.58
CA ASN A 60 11.83 1.42 12.41
C ASN A 60 12.32 2.70 11.70
N ASN A 61 11.71 3.09 10.58
CA ASN A 61 11.93 4.41 9.97
C ASN A 61 10.74 5.34 10.29
N ASP A 62 10.99 6.63 10.48
CA ASP A 62 9.96 7.66 10.67
C ASP A 62 9.81 8.55 9.43
N PHE A 63 10.30 8.10 8.27
CA PHE A 63 10.50 8.93 7.08
C PHE A 63 9.20 9.56 6.57
N ALA A 64 8.10 8.80 6.58
CA ALA A 64 6.78 9.29 6.20
C ALA A 64 6.25 10.37 7.17
N GLN A 65 6.56 10.25 8.47
CA GLN A 65 6.18 11.23 9.48
C GLN A 65 7.07 12.49 9.43
N LYS A 66 8.38 12.30 9.23
CA LYS A 66 9.39 13.35 9.19
C LYS A 66 9.23 14.23 7.94
N TYR A 67 8.94 13.62 6.79
CA TYR A 67 8.83 14.32 5.50
C TYR A 67 7.42 14.24 4.93
N LYS A 68 6.45 14.82 5.63
CA LYS A 68 5.01 14.78 5.27
C LYS A 68 4.71 15.30 3.86
N SER A 69 5.43 16.32 3.40
CA SER A 69 5.25 16.86 2.04
C SER A 69 5.53 15.79 0.98
N LEU A 70 6.63 15.06 1.15
CA LEU A 70 7.02 13.98 0.25
C LEU A 70 6.07 12.80 0.35
N TRP A 71 5.66 12.45 1.58
CA TRP A 71 4.65 11.41 1.81
C TRP A 71 3.34 11.72 1.09
N ASN A 72 2.81 12.94 1.26
CA ASN A 72 1.58 13.37 0.59
C ASN A 72 1.74 13.33 -0.94
N THR A 73 2.87 13.83 -1.46
CA THR A 73 3.18 13.79 -2.89
C THR A 73 3.24 12.35 -3.41
N PHE A 74 3.84 11.44 -2.64
CA PHE A 74 3.88 10.02 -2.96
C PHE A 74 2.49 9.38 -2.95
N LEU A 75 1.63 9.67 -1.96
CA LEU A 75 0.26 9.15 -1.93
C LEU A 75 -0.57 9.59 -3.14
N THR A 76 -0.35 10.79 -3.67
CA THR A 76 -1.04 11.21 -4.91
C THR A 76 -0.75 10.27 -6.09
N GLN A 77 0.43 9.64 -6.13
CA GLN A 77 0.81 8.72 -7.20
C GLN A 77 -0.03 7.43 -7.19
N PHE A 78 -0.59 7.03 -6.06
CA PHE A 78 -1.53 5.90 -6.01
C PHE A 78 -2.84 6.23 -6.74
N LYS A 79 -3.21 7.51 -6.80
CA LYS A 79 -4.43 7.95 -7.47
C LYS A 79 -4.18 8.30 -8.93
N THR A 80 -3.13 9.06 -9.22
CA THR A 80 -2.88 9.65 -10.55
C THR A 80 -1.82 8.92 -11.36
N GLY A 81 -1.08 8.00 -10.74
CA GLY A 81 -0.07 7.19 -11.42
C GLY A 81 -0.70 6.19 -12.39
N SER A 82 0.12 5.68 -13.30
CA SER A 82 -0.28 4.58 -14.17
C SER A 82 -0.53 3.30 -13.38
N SER A 83 -1.21 2.33 -14.00
CA SER A 83 -1.46 1.03 -13.40
C SER A 83 -0.20 0.36 -12.86
N GLU A 84 0.96 0.55 -13.51
CA GLU A 84 2.23 0.00 -13.06
C GLU A 84 2.73 0.63 -11.76
N ILE A 85 2.53 1.95 -11.59
CA ILE A 85 2.84 2.67 -10.35
C ILE A 85 1.91 2.18 -9.25
N GLN A 86 0.60 2.15 -9.53
CA GLN A 86 -0.42 1.67 -8.60
C GLN A 86 -0.12 0.24 -8.12
N LEU A 87 0.13 -0.70 -9.04
CA LEU A 87 0.48 -2.08 -8.71
C LEU A 87 1.75 -2.19 -7.88
N SER A 88 2.76 -1.36 -8.16
CA SER A 88 4.02 -1.35 -7.41
C SER A 88 3.77 -0.90 -5.97
N CYS A 89 2.96 0.14 -5.77
CA CYS A 89 2.69 0.69 -4.45
C CYS A 89 1.75 -0.20 -3.63
N VAL A 90 0.74 -0.82 -4.25
CA VAL A 90 -0.19 -1.77 -3.61
C VAL A 90 0.57 -2.92 -2.92
N LYS A 91 1.67 -3.40 -3.51
CA LYS A 91 2.49 -4.49 -2.95
C LYS A 91 3.09 -4.17 -1.58
N TYR A 92 3.27 -2.89 -1.24
CA TYR A 92 3.86 -2.47 0.03
C TYR A 92 2.81 -2.24 1.14
N LEU A 93 1.51 -2.27 0.83
CA LEU A 93 0.44 -2.00 1.82
C LEU A 93 0.60 -2.85 3.08
N LYS A 94 0.85 -4.17 2.93
CA LYS A 94 1.04 -5.05 4.07
C LYS A 94 2.22 -4.62 4.96
N SER A 95 3.35 -4.27 4.35
CA SER A 95 4.53 -3.78 5.08
C SER A 95 4.20 -2.51 5.86
N TYR A 96 3.48 -1.57 5.25
CA TYR A 96 3.05 -0.36 5.96
C TYR A 96 2.14 -0.66 7.15
N PHE A 97 1.11 -1.49 6.98
CA PHE A 97 0.23 -1.86 8.10
C PHE A 97 0.96 -2.62 9.22
N THR A 98 2.04 -3.34 8.89
CA THR A 98 2.85 -4.06 9.87
C THR A 98 3.79 -3.12 10.62
N ASN A 99 4.47 -2.24 9.89
CA ASN A 99 5.61 -1.47 10.40
C ASN A 99 5.23 -0.05 10.85
N HIS A 100 4.13 0.49 10.33
CA HIS A 100 3.72 1.89 10.47
C HIS A 100 2.21 2.02 10.75
N PRO A 101 1.70 1.50 11.89
CA PRO A 101 0.28 1.58 12.23
C PRO A 101 -0.26 3.01 12.29
N GLU A 102 0.59 4.00 12.57
CA GLU A 102 0.27 5.43 12.55
C GLU A 102 -0.19 5.94 11.17
N LEU A 103 0.19 5.27 10.07
CA LEU A 103 -0.15 5.66 8.70
C LEU A 103 -1.48 5.04 8.24
N LYS A 104 -2.16 4.25 9.09
CA LYS A 104 -3.38 3.50 8.76
C LYS A 104 -4.43 4.35 8.04
N THR A 105 -4.72 5.55 8.53
CA THR A 105 -5.77 6.41 7.96
C THR A 105 -5.46 6.81 6.53
N ASP A 106 -4.23 7.29 6.27
CA ASP A 106 -3.78 7.69 4.93
C ASP A 106 -3.81 6.52 3.95
N LEU A 107 -3.37 5.34 4.41
CA LEU A 107 -3.33 4.13 3.61
C LEU A 107 -4.74 3.66 3.25
N GLU A 108 -5.69 3.71 4.18
CA GLU A 108 -7.08 3.36 3.90
C GLU A 108 -7.73 4.30 2.89
N ASP A 109 -7.44 5.61 2.95
CA ASP A 109 -7.92 6.57 1.94
C ASP A 109 -7.37 6.26 0.55
N VAL A 110 -6.08 5.91 0.48
CA VAL A 110 -5.46 5.45 -0.76
C VAL A 110 -6.06 4.14 -1.25
N MET A 111 -6.37 3.18 -0.37
CA MET A 111 -7.02 1.92 -0.75
C MET A 111 -8.40 2.15 -1.36
N VAL A 112 -9.16 3.12 -0.87
CA VAL A 112 -10.43 3.52 -1.48
C VAL A 112 -10.19 3.99 -2.92
N GLN A 113 -9.20 4.84 -3.17
CA GLN A 113 -8.88 5.30 -4.54
C GLN A 113 -8.46 4.14 -5.44
N LEU A 114 -7.62 3.23 -4.96
CA LEU A 114 -7.17 2.06 -5.71
C LEU A 114 -8.32 1.11 -6.06
N SER A 115 -9.32 0.96 -5.18
CA SER A 115 -10.50 0.13 -5.47
C SER A 115 -11.35 0.67 -6.62
N LEU A 116 -11.23 1.96 -6.93
CA LEU A 116 -11.90 2.64 -8.04
C LEU A 116 -11.07 2.66 -9.32
N SER A 117 -9.86 2.09 -9.32
CA SER A 117 -8.99 2.04 -10.51
C SER A 117 -9.72 1.39 -11.69
N THR A 118 -9.57 1.96 -12.88
CA THR A 118 -10.10 1.39 -14.11
C THR A 118 -9.36 0.09 -14.48
N ASP A 119 -8.13 -0.07 -14.01
CA ASP A 119 -7.32 -1.27 -14.24
C ASP A 119 -7.74 -2.41 -13.31
N THR A 120 -8.16 -3.50 -13.93
CA THR A 120 -8.61 -4.71 -13.24
C THR A 120 -7.51 -5.35 -12.39
N ASN A 121 -6.26 -5.34 -12.84
CA ASN A 121 -5.15 -5.95 -12.10
C ASN A 121 -4.88 -5.18 -10.80
N VAL A 122 -5.02 -3.85 -10.82
CA VAL A 122 -4.89 -3.02 -9.61
C VAL A 122 -5.95 -3.39 -8.60
N ARG A 123 -7.23 -3.48 -9.03
CA ARG A 123 -8.34 -3.85 -8.16
C ARG A 123 -8.19 -5.27 -7.59
N LEU A 124 -7.79 -6.23 -8.43
CA LEU A 124 -7.56 -7.61 -8.01
C LEU A 124 -6.42 -7.69 -6.99
N GLN A 125 -5.29 -7.05 -7.27
CA GLN A 125 -4.13 -7.03 -6.37
C GLN A 125 -4.49 -6.39 -5.02
N LEU A 126 -5.31 -5.33 -5.01
CA LEU A 126 -5.80 -4.73 -3.78
C LEU A 126 -6.60 -5.73 -2.93
N MET A 127 -7.50 -6.51 -3.53
CA MET A 127 -8.28 -7.53 -2.79
C MET A 127 -7.36 -8.57 -2.13
N THR A 128 -6.37 -9.05 -2.89
CA THR A 128 -5.37 -9.99 -2.38
C THR A 128 -4.58 -9.38 -1.20
N GLN A 129 -4.24 -8.09 -1.26
CA GLN A 129 -3.55 -7.42 -0.15
C GLN A 129 -4.43 -7.26 1.08
N ILE A 130 -5.69 -6.85 0.93
CA ILE A 130 -6.65 -6.75 2.06
C ILE A 130 -6.75 -8.10 2.78
N ARG A 131 -6.90 -9.19 2.03
CA ARG A 131 -6.92 -10.55 2.56
C ARG A 131 -5.62 -10.92 3.27
N SER A 132 -4.47 -10.56 2.70
CA SER A 132 -3.16 -10.85 3.30
C SER A 132 -2.93 -10.11 4.62
N ILE A 133 -3.37 -8.85 4.71
CA ILE A 133 -3.28 -8.01 5.92
C ILE A 133 -4.18 -8.58 7.03
N THR A 134 -5.43 -8.88 6.70
CA THR A 134 -6.42 -9.39 7.66
C THR A 134 -6.11 -10.81 8.14
N ASN A 135 -5.66 -11.70 7.25
CA ASN A 135 -5.25 -13.06 7.62
C ASN A 135 -4.04 -13.12 8.55
N SER A 136 -3.19 -12.09 8.52
CA SER A 136 -2.03 -12.03 9.42
C SER A 136 -2.39 -11.47 10.81
N ASN A 137 -3.68 -11.23 11.09
CA ASN A 137 -4.18 -10.61 12.32
C ASN A 137 -3.44 -9.30 12.66
N LEU A 138 -2.91 -8.60 11.65
CA LEU A 138 -2.16 -7.36 11.86
C LEU A 138 -3.05 -6.23 12.34
N ILE A 139 -4.30 -6.21 11.86
CA ILE A 139 -5.30 -5.21 12.18
C ILE A 139 -6.71 -5.81 12.15
N ASP A 140 -7.61 -5.24 12.93
CA ASP A 140 -9.04 -5.40 12.71
C ASP A 140 -9.45 -4.71 11.41
N ILE A 141 -10.33 -5.37 10.66
CA ILE A 141 -10.84 -4.84 9.41
C ILE A 141 -11.69 -3.59 9.68
N SER A 142 -11.26 -2.46 9.13
CA SER A 142 -11.98 -1.18 9.26
C SER A 142 -13.23 -1.13 8.38
N ASP A 143 -14.12 -0.19 8.68
CA ASP A 143 -15.35 0.00 7.90
C ASP A 143 -15.06 0.42 6.46
N LYS A 144 -13.98 1.17 6.21
CA LYS A 144 -13.51 1.49 4.85
C LYS A 144 -13.12 0.22 4.09
N MET A 145 -12.37 -0.69 4.70
CA MET A 145 -12.00 -1.96 4.08
C MET A 145 -13.22 -2.86 3.83
N LYS A 146 -14.17 -2.91 4.77
CA LYS A 146 -15.45 -3.62 4.57
C LYS A 146 -16.23 -3.05 3.39
N GLN A 147 -16.33 -1.72 3.29
CA GLN A 147 -17.02 -1.06 2.18
C GLN A 147 -16.35 -1.40 0.84
N ILE A 148 -15.01 -1.33 0.77
CA ILE A 148 -14.24 -1.71 -0.43
C ILE A 148 -14.61 -3.13 -0.87
N LEU A 149 -14.61 -4.11 0.05
CA LEU A 149 -14.95 -5.50 -0.24
C LEU A 149 -16.41 -5.64 -0.71
N CYS A 150 -17.36 -4.96 -0.06
CA CYS A 150 -18.78 -4.97 -0.44
C CYS A 150 -19.01 -4.41 -1.84
N GLU A 151 -18.26 -3.38 -2.23
CA GLU A 151 -18.29 -2.84 -3.59
C GLU A 151 -17.63 -3.80 -4.58
N ARG A 152 -16.47 -4.36 -4.26
CA ARG A 152 -15.74 -5.28 -5.15
C ARG A 152 -16.40 -6.66 -5.30
N ALA A 153 -17.21 -7.11 -4.35
CA ALA A 153 -18.07 -8.27 -4.51
C ALA A 153 -19.11 -8.11 -5.65
N ARG A 154 -19.34 -6.87 -6.10
CA ARG A 154 -20.21 -6.51 -7.23
C ARG A 154 -19.43 -5.97 -8.44
N ASP A 155 -18.11 -6.19 -8.48
CA ASP A 155 -17.26 -5.76 -9.61
C ASP A 155 -17.73 -6.38 -10.93
N LYS A 156 -17.51 -5.68 -12.05
CA LYS A 156 -17.86 -6.20 -13.38
C LYS A 156 -17.03 -7.43 -13.73
N ILE A 157 -15.79 -7.49 -13.23
CA ILE A 157 -14.86 -8.58 -13.50
C ILE A 157 -15.03 -9.70 -12.47
N TRP A 158 -15.17 -10.94 -12.93
CA TRP A 158 -15.51 -12.06 -12.07
C TRP A 158 -14.38 -12.45 -11.12
N GLU A 159 -13.12 -12.35 -11.52
CA GLU A 159 -11.96 -12.64 -10.69
C GLU A 159 -11.92 -11.72 -9.46
N VAL A 160 -12.22 -10.43 -9.64
CA VAL A 160 -12.26 -9.44 -8.55
C VAL A 160 -13.43 -9.75 -7.60
N ARG A 161 -14.61 -10.08 -8.14
CA ARG A 161 -15.76 -10.50 -7.31
C ARG A 161 -15.43 -11.73 -6.48
N LYS A 162 -14.82 -12.74 -7.12
CA LYS A 162 -14.45 -14.00 -6.46
C LYS A 162 -13.52 -13.74 -5.29
N GLU A 163 -12.48 -12.92 -5.45
CA GLU A 163 -11.54 -12.66 -4.34
C GLU A 163 -12.23 -11.97 -3.14
N ALA A 164 -13.12 -11.01 -3.41
CA ALA A 164 -13.88 -10.35 -2.36
C ALA A 164 -14.87 -11.30 -1.65
N LEU A 165 -15.59 -12.13 -2.41
CA LEU A 165 -16.55 -13.12 -1.88
C LEU A 165 -15.83 -14.24 -1.10
N ASP A 166 -14.69 -14.72 -1.59
CA ASP A 166 -13.85 -15.70 -0.90
C ASP A 166 -13.40 -15.17 0.47
N TYR A 167 -13.08 -13.87 0.56
CA TYR A 167 -12.76 -13.23 1.84
C TYR A 167 -13.98 -13.19 2.79
N PHE A 168 -15.17 -12.81 2.30
CA PHE A 168 -16.38 -12.86 3.13
C PHE A 168 -16.67 -14.28 3.63
N GLY A 169 -16.50 -15.30 2.79
CA GLY A 169 -16.63 -16.70 3.19
C GLY A 169 -15.61 -17.09 4.27
N TYR A 170 -14.37 -16.62 4.16
CA TYR A 170 -13.34 -16.83 5.19
C TYR A 170 -13.74 -16.20 6.53
N VAL A 171 -14.17 -14.93 6.53
CA VAL A 171 -14.59 -14.21 7.75
C VAL A 171 -15.81 -14.91 8.36
N TYR A 172 -16.83 -15.25 7.56
CA TYR A 172 -18.00 -15.97 8.06
C TYR A 172 -17.61 -17.31 8.71
N LYS A 173 -16.73 -18.09 8.07
CA LYS A 173 -16.26 -19.35 8.65
C LYS A 173 -15.50 -19.12 9.97
N LYS A 174 -14.63 -18.11 10.02
CA LYS A 174 -13.82 -17.79 11.20
C LYS A 174 -14.70 -17.33 12.38
N GLU A 175 -15.59 -16.38 12.13
CA GLU A 175 -16.36 -15.68 13.18
C GLU A 175 -17.67 -16.38 13.52
N CYS A 176 -18.29 -17.12 12.58
CA CYS A 176 -19.59 -17.74 12.79
C CYS A 176 -19.53 -19.28 12.81
N VAL A 177 -18.56 -19.94 12.19
CA VAL A 177 -18.55 -21.42 12.20
C VAL A 177 -17.59 -21.97 13.26
N ASN A 178 -16.45 -21.30 13.43
CA ASN A 178 -15.43 -21.73 14.38
C ASN A 178 -15.58 -21.08 15.76
N ALA A 179 -16.28 -19.95 15.87
CA ALA A 179 -16.86 -19.53 17.13
C ALA A 179 -18.10 -20.40 17.32
N ASN A 180 -18.04 -21.38 18.23
CA ASN A 180 -19.23 -22.13 18.63
C ASN A 180 -20.31 -21.10 18.98
N TRP A 181 -21.37 -20.99 18.16
CA TRP A 181 -22.58 -20.33 18.60
C TRP A 181 -23.03 -21.12 19.82
N SER A 182 -22.93 -20.52 21.00
CA SER A 182 -23.68 -21.00 22.15
C SER A 182 -25.13 -21.09 21.70
N GLU A 183 -25.66 -22.31 21.67
CA GLU A 183 -27.06 -22.62 21.39
C GLU A 183 -27.93 -21.98 22.48
N ASP A 184 -28.11 -20.67 22.42
CA ASP A 184 -29.04 -19.90 23.25
C ASP A 184 -29.89 -19.02 22.34
N ILE A 185 -30.73 -19.66 21.52
CA ILE A 185 -32.03 -19.14 21.06
C ILE A 185 -33.04 -20.29 21.11
#